data_AF-A0A1V5ZY94-F1
#
_entry.id   AF-A0A1V5ZY94-F1
#
_cell.length_a   1.000
_cell.length_b   1.000
_cell.length_c   1.000
_cell.angle_alpha   90.00
_cell.angle_beta   90.00
_cell.angle_gamma   90.00
#
_symmetry.space_group_name_H-M   'P 1'
#
loop_
_entity.id
_entity.type
_entity.pdbx_description
1 polymer ?
#
loop_
_entity_poly.entity_id
_entity_poly.type
_entity_poly.pdbx_seq_one_letter_code
_entity_poly.pdbx_strand_id
1 'polypeptide(L)'
;MPLVLLLLFFLFFVPWLGFLILAITLFLFLLVPLGFAARSLAWLVIGPRELYKVLSDRRVRKNHALEHGTINILEQQYGLPGLTGRAREDGFGLSGLPNPQLILETAELARERLAAGET
;
A
#
# COMPACT_ATOMS: atom_id res chain seq x y z
N MET A 1 -50.50 -31.93 -1.44
CA MET A 1 -49.46 -32.52 -0.56
C MET A 1 -48.06 -31.96 -0.81
N PRO A 2 -47.48 -32.01 -2.02
CA PRO A 2 -46.08 -31.54 -2.22
C PRO A 2 -45.90 -30.02 -2.01
N LEU A 3 -46.88 -29.20 -2.41
CA LEU A 3 -46.86 -27.75 -2.20
C LEU A 3 -46.86 -27.33 -0.72
N VAL A 4 -47.58 -28.08 0.12
CA VAL A 4 -47.64 -27.80 1.57
C VAL A 4 -46.31 -28.12 2.24
N LEU A 5 -45.68 -29.23 1.85
CA LEU A 5 -44.34 -29.60 2.34
C LEU A 5 -43.28 -28.58 1.91
N LEU A 6 -43.35 -28.08 0.67
CA LEU A 6 -42.47 -27.02 0.18
C LEU A 6 -42.67 -25.72 0.96
N LEU A 7 -43.92 -25.32 1.23
CA LEU A 7 -44.23 -24.14 2.03
C LEU A 7 -43.67 -24.24 3.46
N LEU A 8 -43.84 -25.39 4.11
CA LEU A 8 -43.30 -25.64 5.45
C LEU A 8 -41.76 -25.64 5.46
N PHE A 9 -41.12 -26.18 4.41
CA PHE A 9 -39.68 -26.13 4.24
C PHE A 9 -39.17 -24.69 4.15
N PHE A 10 -39.80 -23.85 3.31
CA PHE A 10 -39.42 -22.44 3.20
C PHE A 10 -39.67 -21.67 4.51
N LEU A 11 -40.80 -21.89 5.16
CA LEU A 11 -41.12 -21.24 6.44
C LEU A 11 -40.08 -21.57 7.52
N PHE A 12 -39.54 -22.79 7.52
CA PHE A 12 -38.51 -23.20 8.45
C PHE A 12 -37.13 -22.66 8.07
N PHE A 13 -36.70 -22.79 6.81
CA PHE A 13 -35.32 -22.48 6.39
C PHE A 13 -35.03 -20.99 6.16
N VAL A 14 -35.99 -20.21 5.66
CA VAL A 14 -35.79 -18.79 5.32
C VAL A 14 -35.41 -17.93 6.55
N PRO A 15 -36.03 -18.10 7.73
CA PRO A 15 -35.60 -17.38 8.94
C PRO A 15 -34.14 -17.67 9.32
N TRP A 16 -33.69 -18.93 9.27
CA TRP A 16 -32.30 -19.29 9.57
C TRP A 16 -31.31 -18.67 8.61
N LEU A 17 -31.65 -18.61 7.32
CA LEU A 17 -30.85 -17.91 6.33
C LEU A 17 -30.76 -16.41 6.64
N GLY A 18 -31.87 -15.80 7.05
CA GLY A 18 -31.89 -14.41 7.51
C GLY A 18 -31.01 -14.16 8.73
N PHE A 19 -31.06 -15.04 9.74
CA PHE A 19 -30.18 -14.97 10.91
C PHE A 19 -28.70 -15.12 10.55
N LEU A 20 -28.36 -16.03 9.65
CA LEU A 20 -26.99 -16.22 9.17
C LEU A 20 -26.46 -14.96 8.49
N ILE A 21 -27.25 -14.37 7.57
CA ILE A 21 -26.89 -13.14 6.87
C ILE A 21 -26.71 -11.97 7.84
N LEU A 22 -27.61 -11.84 8.83
CA LEU A 22 -27.51 -10.82 9.86
C LEU A 22 -26.24 -11.00 10.71
N ALA A 23 -25.94 -12.22 11.14
CA ALA A 23 -24.76 -12.52 11.94
C ALA A 23 -23.47 -12.19 11.18
N ILE A 24 -23.36 -12.58 9.91
CA ILE A 24 -22.22 -12.26 9.06
C ILE A 24 -22.09 -10.74 8.88
N THR A 25 -23.20 -10.05 8.62
CA THR A 25 -23.21 -8.59 8.44
C THR A 25 -22.71 -7.88 9.70
N LEU A 26 -23.22 -8.26 10.88
CA LEU A 26 -22.80 -7.67 12.15
C LEU A 26 -21.32 -7.97 12.46
N PHE A 27 -20.88 -9.20 12.18
CA PHE A 27 -19.48 -9.60 12.34
C PHE A 27 -18.55 -8.77 11.46
N LEU A 28 -18.88 -8.60 10.18
CA LEU A 28 -18.11 -7.75 9.25
C LEU A 28 -18.15 -6.28 9.65
N PHE A 29 -19.32 -5.78 10.06
CA PHE A 29 -19.48 -4.40 10.53
C PHE A 29 -18.60 -4.10 11.75
N LEU A 30 -18.36 -5.09 12.61
CA LEU A 30 -17.46 -4.95 13.76
C LEU A 30 -15.98 -5.10 13.35
N LEU A 31 -15.63 -6.13 12.59
CA LEU A 31 -14.24 -6.45 12.27
C LEU A 31 -13.58 -5.50 11.28
N VAL A 32 -14.33 -5.00 10.29
CA VAL A 32 -13.75 -4.13 9.27
C VAL A 32 -13.21 -2.83 9.89
N PRO A 33 -13.98 -2.07 10.70
CA PRO A 33 -13.45 -0.89 11.39
C PRO A 33 -12.32 -1.21 12.37
N LEU A 34 -12.42 -2.32 13.11
CA LEU A 34 -11.37 -2.75 14.03
C LEU A 34 -10.06 -3.08 13.30
N GLY A 35 -10.13 -3.77 12.16
CA GLY A 35 -8.97 -4.06 11.33
C GLY A 35 -8.31 -2.79 10.79
N PHE A 36 -9.12 -1.82 10.34
CA PHE A 36 -8.62 -0.50 9.94
C PHE A 36 -7.96 0.24 11.11
N ALA A 37 -8.61 0.27 12.28
CA ALA A 37 -8.07 0.92 13.48
C ALA A 37 -6.75 0.29 13.93
N ALA A 38 -6.67 -1.04 13.96
CA ALA A 38 -5.46 -1.77 14.31
C ALA A 38 -4.31 -1.46 13.34
N ARG A 39 -4.59 -1.43 12.03
CA ARG A 39 -3.58 -1.07 11.01
C ARG A 39 -3.10 0.38 11.18
N SER A 40 -4.00 1.31 11.47
CA SER A 40 -3.66 2.72 11.71
C SER A 40 -2.82 2.89 12.98
N LEU A 41 -3.15 2.19 14.07
CA LEU A 41 -2.35 2.19 15.30
C LEU A 41 -0.94 1.64 15.07
N ALA A 42 -0.80 0.55 14.30
CA ALA A 42 0.50 0.01 13.94
C ALA A 42 1.35 1.04 13.15
N TRP A 43 0.72 1.76 12.22
CA TRP A 43 1.38 2.81 11.44
C TRP A 43 1.80 4.01 12.28
N LEU A 44 1.10 4.34 13.36
CA LEU A 44 1.48 5.41 14.28
C LEU A 44 2.85 5.15 14.94
N VAL A 45 3.26 3.89 15.08
CA VAL A 45 4.55 3.51 15.64
C VAL A 45 5.61 3.27 14.55
N ILE A 46 5.23 2.62 13.46
CA ILE A 46 6.18 2.25 12.38
C ILE A 46 6.55 3.47 11.53
N GLY A 47 5.60 4.34 11.19
CA GLY A 47 5.80 5.49 10.33
C GLY A 47 6.89 6.46 10.85
N PRO A 48 6.83 6.91 12.12
CA PRO A 48 7.84 7.81 12.68
C PRO A 48 9.25 7.25 12.66
N ARG A 49 9.41 5.92 12.74
CA ARG A 49 10.72 5.27 12.70
C ARG A 49 11.41 5.43 11.36
N GLU A 50 10.68 5.30 10.26
CA GLU A 50 11.24 5.49 8.91
C GLU A 50 11.57 6.98 8.68
N LEU A 51 10.70 7.89 9.13
CA LEU A 51 10.98 9.33 9.07
C LEU A 51 12.22 9.69 9.91
N TYR A 52 12.35 9.11 11.10
CA TYR A 52 13.50 9.33 11.96
C TYR A 52 14.81 8.89 11.30
N LYS A 53 14.84 7.73 10.62
CA LYS A 53 16.03 7.26 9.89
C LYS A 53 16.48 8.23 8.81
N VAL A 54 15.53 8.76 8.03
CA VAL A 54 15.80 9.79 7.03
C VAL A 54 16.35 11.04 7.74
N LEU A 55 15.74 11.50 8.83
CA LEU A 55 16.23 12.69 9.54
C LEU A 55 17.59 12.49 10.23
N SER A 56 17.90 11.28 10.72
CA SER A 56 19.12 11.00 11.47
C SER A 56 20.32 10.71 10.57
N ASP A 57 20.13 10.04 9.43
CA ASP A 57 21.23 9.59 8.57
C ASP A 57 21.30 10.37 7.25
N ARG A 58 22.43 11.06 7.03
CA ARG A 58 22.70 11.83 5.81
C ARG A 58 22.77 10.95 4.56
N ARG A 59 23.24 9.71 4.67
CA ARG A 59 23.29 8.75 3.55
C ARG A 59 21.88 8.36 3.12
N VAL A 60 21.03 8.00 4.10
CA VAL A 60 19.62 7.68 3.85
C VAL A 60 18.88 8.86 3.22
N ARG A 61 19.11 10.11 3.68
CA ARG A 61 18.52 11.30 3.01
C ARG A 61 18.90 11.44 1.55
N LYS A 62 20.20 11.29 1.25
CA LYS A 62 20.69 11.41 -0.13
C LYS A 62 20.08 10.34 -1.01
N ASN A 63 20.02 9.10 -0.51
CA ASN A 63 19.44 7.98 -1.24
C ASN A 63 17.92 8.16 -1.42
N HIS A 64 17.24 8.75 -0.44
CA HIS A 64 15.80 9.05 -0.53
C HIS A 64 15.50 10.20 -1.51
N ALA A 65 16.31 11.25 -1.53
CA ALA A 65 16.21 12.30 -2.55
C ALA A 65 16.44 11.72 -3.95
N LEU A 66 17.43 10.84 -4.09
CA LEU A 66 17.72 10.14 -5.35
C LEU A 66 16.58 9.21 -5.78
N GLU A 67 15.99 8.46 -4.85
CA GLU A 67 14.81 7.63 -5.07
C GLU A 67 13.65 8.45 -5.65
N HIS A 68 13.31 9.57 -5.00
CA HIS A 68 12.25 10.46 -5.45
C HIS A 68 12.54 11.11 -6.80
N GLY A 69 13.79 11.57 -7.03
CA GLY A 69 14.20 12.07 -8.33
C GLY A 69 14.07 11.03 -9.43
N THR A 70 14.43 9.78 -9.13
CA THR A 70 14.28 8.66 -10.08
C THR A 70 12.82 8.40 -10.41
N ILE A 71 11.95 8.31 -9.40
CA ILE A 71 10.51 8.11 -9.59
C ILE A 71 9.90 9.25 -10.41
N ASN A 72 10.24 10.50 -10.10
CA ASN A 72 9.71 11.66 -10.81
C ASN A 72 10.06 11.62 -12.31
N ILE A 73 11.30 11.26 -12.66
CA ILE A 73 11.68 11.11 -14.07
C ILE A 73 10.94 9.93 -14.72
N LEU A 74 10.82 8.79 -14.02
CA LEU A 74 10.07 7.63 -14.52
C LEU A 74 8.59 7.98 -14.78
N GLU A 75 7.97 8.74 -13.89
CA GLU A 75 6.59 9.21 -14.04
C GLU A 75 6.46 10.19 -15.21
N GLN A 76 7.37 11.16 -15.33
CA GLN A 76 7.33 12.19 -16.38
C GLN A 76 7.63 11.65 -17.78
N GLN A 77 8.66 10.81 -17.92
CA GLN A 77 9.13 10.37 -19.24
C GLN A 77 8.47 9.08 -19.70
N TYR A 78 8.10 8.19 -18.77
CA TYR A 78 7.60 6.86 -19.10
C TYR A 78 6.14 6.63 -18.66
N GLY A 79 5.52 7.59 -17.98
CA GLY A 79 4.11 7.50 -17.59
C GLY A 79 3.85 6.30 -16.67
N LEU A 80 4.77 6.02 -15.74
CA LEU A 80 4.70 4.90 -14.80
C LEU A 80 4.24 5.40 -13.41
N PRO A 81 2.94 5.64 -13.19
CA PRO A 81 2.45 6.18 -11.92
C PRO A 81 2.44 5.13 -10.81
N GLY A 82 2.50 5.59 -9.56
CA GLY A 82 2.28 4.74 -8.39
C GLY A 82 3.50 3.90 -8.01
N LEU A 83 4.68 4.31 -8.46
CA LEU A 83 5.93 3.70 -8.02
C LEU A 83 6.18 4.09 -6.57
N THR A 84 6.61 3.10 -5.80
CA THR A 84 6.99 3.29 -4.41
C THR A 84 8.38 2.74 -4.23
N GLY A 85 9.19 3.39 -3.40
CA GLY A 85 10.52 2.90 -3.09
C GLY A 85 10.81 2.87 -1.61
N ARG A 86 12.03 2.45 -1.31
CA ARG A 86 12.60 2.46 0.02
C ARG A 86 14.10 2.75 -0.06
N ALA A 87 14.50 3.91 0.42
CA ALA A 87 15.89 4.25 0.67
C ALA A 87 16.46 3.56 1.91
N ARG A 88 17.74 3.19 1.81
CA ARG A 88 18.59 2.59 2.85
C ARG A 88 19.94 3.28 2.85
N GLU A 89 20.87 2.83 3.68
CA GLU A 89 22.21 3.42 3.79
C GLU A 89 23.09 3.14 2.56
N ASP A 90 22.83 2.02 1.88
CA ASP A 90 23.58 1.47 0.74
C ASP A 90 22.94 1.74 -0.62
N GLY A 91 21.75 2.35 -0.66
CA GLY A 91 21.06 2.73 -1.89
C GLY A 91 19.57 2.88 -1.69
N PHE A 92 18.78 2.62 -2.72
CA PHE A 92 17.33 2.54 -2.65
C PHE A 92 16.81 1.41 -3.56
N GLY A 93 15.60 0.94 -3.29
CA GLY A 93 14.89 0.01 -4.16
C GLY A 93 13.53 0.57 -4.57
N LEU A 94 13.04 0.17 -5.74
CA LEU A 94 11.71 0.50 -6.26
C LEU A 94 10.84 -0.75 -6.35
N SER A 95 9.55 -0.60 -6.06
CA SER A 95 8.53 -1.63 -6.22
C SER A 95 7.71 -1.34 -7.47
N GLY A 96 7.46 -2.37 -8.29
CA GLY A 96 6.56 -2.27 -9.43
C GLY A 96 7.22 -2.07 -10.80
N LEU A 97 8.54 -1.85 -10.88
CA LEU A 97 9.26 -1.83 -12.17
C LEU A 97 10.08 -3.11 -12.42
N PRO A 98 9.99 -3.70 -13.63
CA PRO A 98 10.71 -4.93 -13.95
C PRO A 98 12.05 -4.72 -14.66
N ASN A 99 12.42 -3.51 -15.11
CA ASN A 99 13.65 -3.27 -15.89
C ASN A 99 14.73 -2.57 -15.05
N PRO A 100 15.73 -3.30 -14.51
CA PRO A 100 16.78 -2.72 -13.67
C PRO A 100 17.67 -1.72 -14.42
N GLN A 101 17.87 -1.92 -15.73
CA GLN A 101 18.73 -1.07 -16.55
C GLN A 101 18.12 0.32 -16.68
N LEU A 102 16.83 0.40 -16.97
CA LEU A 102 16.09 1.66 -17.02
C LEU A 102 16.11 2.39 -15.67
N ILE A 103 15.99 1.66 -14.57
CA ILE A 103 16.08 2.24 -13.21
C ILE A 103 17.46 2.85 -13.00
N LEU A 104 18.53 2.14 -13.36
CA LEU A 104 19.90 2.62 -13.20
C LEU A 104 20.16 3.89 -14.01
N GLU A 105 19.81 3.88 -15.30
CA GLU A 105 19.97 5.04 -16.18
C GLU A 105 19.18 6.25 -15.67
N THR A 106 17.96 6.02 -15.20
CA THR A 106 17.11 7.09 -14.65
C THR A 106 17.65 7.61 -13.32
N ALA A 107 18.23 6.72 -12.49
CA ALA A 107 18.86 7.11 -11.23
C ALA A 107 20.13 7.92 -11.48
N GLU A 108 20.93 7.58 -12.49
CA GLU A 108 22.11 8.36 -12.87
C GLU A 108 21.72 9.77 -13.34
N LEU A 109 20.69 9.88 -14.18
CA LEU A 109 20.15 11.17 -14.61
C LEU A 109 19.60 11.99 -13.42
N ALA A 110 18.85 11.35 -12.52
CA ALA A 110 18.36 12.00 -11.30
C ALA A 110 19.51 12.51 -10.43
N ARG A 111 20.57 11.72 -10.28
CA ARG A 111 21.78 12.10 -9.52
C ARG A 111 22.44 13.35 -10.12
N GLU A 112 22.56 13.41 -11.44
CA GLU A 112 23.14 14.55 -12.14
C GLU A 112 22.31 15.82 -11.96
N ARG A 113 20.98 15.71 -12.10
CA ARG A 113 20.03 16.81 -11.87
C ARG A 113 20.08 17.35 -10.45
N LEU A 114 20.06 16.45 -9.45
CA LEU A 114 20.18 16.80 -8.04
C LEU A 114 21.54 17.47 -7.75
N ALA A 115 22.63 17.01 -8.37
CA ALA A 115 23.95 17.62 -8.24
C ALA A 115 24.01 19.02 -8.88
N ALA A 116 23.23 19.26 -9.94
CA ALA A 116 23.08 20.57 -10.57
C ALA A 116 22.16 21.53 -9.80
N GLY A 117 21.50 21.07 -8.72
CA GLY A 117 20.64 21.88 -7.86
C GLY A 117 19.16 21.88 -8.23
N GLU A 118 18.70 20.94 -9.05
CA GLU A 118 17.27 20.67 -9.25
C GLU A 118 16.66 20.22 -7.90
N THR A 119 15.67 20.98 -7.40
CA THR A 119 14.98 20.75 -6.12
C THR A 119 13.64 20.06 -6.32
#